data_AF-F4XAA2-F1
#
_entry.id   AF-F4XAA2-F1
#
_cell.length_a   1.000
_cell.length_b   1.000
_cell.length_c   1.000
_cell.angle_alpha   90.00
_cell.angle_beta   90.00
_cell.angle_gamma   90.00
#
_symmetry.space_group_name_H-M   'P 1'
#
loop_
_entity.id
_entity.type
_entity.pdbx_description
1 polymer ?
#
loop_
_entity_poly.entity_id
_entity_poly.type
_entity_poly.pdbx_seq_one_letter_code
_entity_poly.pdbx_strand_id
1 'polypeptide(L)'
;MHFFYDNRRLLAGVLLSAALLSGCAPKNNSQGSDQSSADVSTSENNPGGDVSQPDGSSVTANGSASLPEDGSQQAAYDFSKPCPESPAVDNSYFADAAFIGDSRTEGLMLYSGIGEVDKYTSIGISIFKLESKKAITIDGVDYTLVEALAQKQYNKVYICLGVNELGYFNDQGFYDSYCQVIDDIKASQPNAVIYIQNLIPLNEDTIAARGGSEYLTNEHLRVYNELTQKVAQEKQVVYLDLYSAFVGEDGQLPADASTDGVHLSGAYYKAWLEYLKTHTVSYETLYPEGGAAE
;
A
#
# COMPACT_ATOMS: atom_id res chain seq x y z
N MET A 1 -48.26 -17.60 -9.39
CA MET A 1 -47.41 -18.44 -10.26
C MET A 1 -46.02 -18.44 -9.62
N HIS A 2 -45.72 -19.48 -8.85
CA HIS A 2 -44.46 -19.63 -8.13
C HIS A 2 -43.36 -20.04 -9.10
N PHE A 3 -42.20 -19.39 -9.07
CA PHE A 3 -40.97 -19.92 -9.65
C PHE A 3 -39.93 -20.07 -8.54
N PHE A 4 -39.53 -21.32 -8.31
CA PHE A 4 -38.45 -21.72 -7.43
C PHE A 4 -37.10 -21.43 -8.12
N TYR A 5 -36.17 -20.82 -7.38
CA TYR A 5 -34.75 -20.82 -7.73
C TYR A 5 -34.08 -22.02 -7.04
N ASP A 6 -33.51 -22.92 -7.84
CA ASP A 6 -32.80 -24.09 -7.37
C ASP A 6 -31.30 -23.76 -7.30
N ASN A 7 -30.74 -23.84 -6.09
CA ASN A 7 -29.33 -23.59 -5.78
C ASN A 7 -28.53 -24.88 -5.98
N ARG A 8 -27.76 -24.99 -7.07
CA ARG A 8 -26.73 -26.03 -7.21
C ARG A 8 -25.34 -25.42 -7.35
N ARG A 9 -24.61 -25.55 -6.24
CA ARG A 9 -23.17 -25.33 -6.10
C ARG A 9 -22.40 -26.21 -7.09
N LEU A 10 -21.62 -25.62 -7.99
CA LEU A 10 -20.49 -26.28 -8.61
C LEU A 10 -19.21 -25.83 -7.90
N LEU A 11 -18.57 -26.75 -7.16
CA LEU A 11 -17.16 -26.63 -6.82
C LEU A 11 -16.36 -26.89 -8.10
N ALA A 12 -15.65 -25.87 -8.61
CA ALA A 12 -14.58 -26.05 -9.57
C ALA A 12 -13.25 -25.98 -8.80
N GLY A 13 -12.57 -27.13 -8.71
CA GLY A 13 -11.23 -27.22 -8.13
C GLY A 13 -10.22 -26.52 -9.04
N VAL A 14 -9.41 -25.65 -8.44
CA VAL A 14 -8.30 -24.98 -9.11
C VAL A 14 -7.11 -25.94 -9.14
N LEU A 15 -6.78 -26.45 -10.33
CA LEU A 15 -5.53 -27.17 -10.60
C LEU A 15 -4.45 -26.12 -10.94
N LEU A 16 -3.51 -25.92 -10.04
CA LEU A 16 -2.35 -25.05 -10.25
C LEU A 16 -1.24 -25.89 -10.91
N SER A 17 -0.99 -25.66 -12.19
CA SER A 17 0.13 -26.25 -12.92
C SER A 17 1.40 -25.41 -12.70
N ALA A 18 2.36 -25.96 -11.96
CA ALA A 18 3.69 -25.37 -11.76
C ALA A 18 4.58 -25.61 -12.98
N ALA A 19 5.09 -24.54 -13.58
CA ALA A 19 6.13 -24.59 -14.60
C ALA A 19 7.51 -24.46 -13.92
N LEU A 20 8.29 -25.54 -13.95
CA LEU A 20 9.67 -25.59 -13.45
C LEU A 20 10.63 -24.96 -14.48
N LEU A 21 11.40 -23.95 -14.06
CA LEU A 21 12.59 -23.49 -14.77
C LEU A 21 13.80 -23.65 -13.86
N SER A 22 14.63 -24.65 -14.18
CA SER A 22 15.92 -24.92 -13.53
C SER A 22 16.97 -23.90 -13.94
N GLY A 23 17.66 -23.29 -12.97
CA GLY A 23 18.82 -22.43 -13.20
C GLY A 23 19.90 -22.67 -12.13
N CYS A 24 21.10 -23.03 -12.59
CA CYS A 24 22.23 -23.50 -11.79
C CYS A 24 22.90 -22.40 -10.93
N ALA A 25 23.30 -22.75 -9.71
CA ALA A 25 24.18 -21.98 -8.83
C ALA A 25 25.67 -22.11 -9.21
N PRO A 26 26.52 -21.21 -8.68
CA PRO A 26 27.79 -21.63 -8.09
C PRO A 26 28.04 -21.08 -6.66
N LYS A 27 28.87 -21.83 -5.93
CA LYS A 27 29.29 -21.68 -4.52
C LYS A 27 30.61 -20.91 -4.32
N ASN A 28 30.81 -20.50 -3.06
CA ASN A 28 32.07 -20.37 -2.28
C ASN A 28 32.90 -19.07 -2.44
N ASN A 29 33.56 -18.49 -1.42
CA ASN A 29 33.81 -18.85 -0.01
C ASN A 29 34.46 -17.63 0.74
N SER A 30 34.22 -17.53 2.07
CA SER A 30 35.14 -17.16 3.20
C SER A 30 36.01 -15.86 3.15
N GLN A 31 36.44 -15.17 4.23
CA GLN A 31 36.59 -15.44 5.66
C GLN A 31 37.12 -14.17 6.39
N GLY A 32 36.71 -13.97 7.66
CA GLY A 32 37.50 -13.40 8.80
C GLY A 32 37.78 -11.89 8.86
N SER A 33 38.15 -11.28 9.98
CA SER A 33 37.91 -11.44 11.43
C SER A 33 38.57 -10.21 12.13
N ASP A 34 38.19 -9.96 13.39
CA ASP A 34 38.92 -9.21 14.44
C ASP A 34 38.96 -7.67 14.40
N GLN A 35 39.14 -6.93 15.50
CA GLN A 35 38.72 -6.97 16.93
C GLN A 35 39.35 -5.71 17.59
N SER A 36 38.69 -5.14 18.62
CA SER A 36 39.30 -4.37 19.74
C SER A 36 39.79 -2.92 19.44
N SER A 37 39.86 -1.90 20.34
CA SER A 37 39.61 -1.63 21.77
C SER A 37 39.64 -0.07 21.93
N ALA A 38 38.76 0.59 22.69
CA ALA A 38 38.85 1.05 24.09
C ALA A 38 39.68 2.34 24.42
N ASP A 39 39.21 3.02 25.48
CA ASP A 39 39.69 4.19 26.26
C ASP A 39 39.37 5.62 25.76
N VAL A 40 38.55 6.44 26.43
CA VAL A 40 38.47 6.97 27.83
C VAL A 40 39.51 8.06 28.12
N SER A 41 39.04 9.32 28.28
CA SER A 41 39.24 10.09 29.53
C SER A 41 38.63 11.50 29.49
N THR A 42 38.19 11.88 30.68
CA THR A 42 37.46 13.04 31.21
C THR A 42 38.27 14.33 31.33
N SER A 43 37.59 15.49 31.43
CA SER A 43 37.69 16.38 32.62
C SER A 43 36.74 17.59 32.55
N GLU A 44 36.17 17.87 33.71
CA GLU A 44 35.29 18.98 34.10
C GLU A 44 36.08 20.28 34.36
N ASN A 45 35.44 21.45 34.21
CA ASN A 45 35.24 22.40 35.32
C ASN A 45 34.47 23.68 34.90
N ASN A 46 33.48 24.01 35.73
CA ASN A 46 32.66 25.24 35.82
C ASN A 46 33.36 26.22 36.82
N PRO A 47 32.76 27.29 37.42
CA PRO A 47 31.63 28.19 37.08
C PRO A 47 31.90 29.70 37.35
N GLY A 48 30.89 30.54 37.09
CA GLY A 48 30.59 31.81 37.81
C GLY A 48 30.20 32.95 36.85
N GLY A 49 29.16 33.78 37.05
CA GLY A 49 28.15 34.00 38.10
C GLY A 49 27.50 35.37 37.82
N ASP A 50 26.15 35.45 37.88
CA ASP A 50 25.30 36.47 38.57
C ASP A 50 25.48 37.99 38.21
N VAL A 51 24.52 38.93 38.18
CA VAL A 51 23.17 39.12 38.72
C VAL A 51 22.51 40.34 37.99
N SER A 52 21.17 40.46 38.08
CA SER A 52 20.36 41.69 38.32
C SER A 52 19.78 42.57 37.18
N GLN A 53 18.44 42.70 37.28
CA GLN A 53 17.48 43.69 36.69
C GLN A 53 17.59 45.10 37.36
N PRO A 54 16.65 46.10 37.27
CA PRO A 54 15.32 46.21 36.60
C PRO A 54 14.92 47.60 35.99
N ASP A 55 13.63 47.70 35.64
CA ASP A 55 12.69 48.84 35.65
C ASP A 55 12.22 49.54 34.35
N GLY A 56 10.88 49.76 34.30
CA GLY A 56 10.27 50.87 33.55
C GLY A 56 8.92 50.62 32.87
N SER A 57 7.80 50.78 33.60
CA SER A 57 6.41 50.80 33.08
C SER A 57 6.08 52.04 32.24
N SER A 58 5.21 51.91 31.22
CA SER A 58 4.08 52.84 30.98
C SER A 58 3.07 52.30 29.96
N VAL A 59 1.81 52.71 30.14
CA VAL A 59 0.57 52.17 29.58
C VAL A 59 0.04 53.08 28.47
N THR A 60 -0.52 52.54 27.39
CA THR A 60 -1.73 53.10 26.74
C THR A 60 -2.50 52.00 25.99
N ALA A 61 -3.81 51.97 26.26
CA ALA A 61 -4.78 51.13 25.61
C ALA A 61 -5.23 51.73 24.27
N ASN A 62 -5.41 50.90 23.25
CA ASN A 62 -6.44 51.12 22.23
C ASN A 62 -6.86 49.78 21.60
N GLY A 63 -8.16 49.60 21.46
CA GLY A 63 -8.78 48.31 21.20
C GLY A 63 -8.62 47.75 19.80
N SER A 64 -8.62 46.43 19.73
CA SER A 64 -9.50 45.64 18.86
C SER A 64 -9.38 44.21 19.37
N ALA A 65 -10.47 43.64 19.87
CA ALA A 65 -10.50 42.23 20.20
C ALA A 65 -10.54 41.45 18.88
N SER A 66 -9.36 41.19 18.32
CA SER A 66 -9.17 40.16 17.32
C SER A 66 -9.46 38.84 18.02
N LEU A 67 -10.53 38.16 17.58
CA LEU A 67 -10.68 36.73 17.81
C LEU A 67 -9.36 36.05 17.40
N PRO A 68 -8.85 35.06 18.15
CA PRO A 68 -7.71 34.30 17.65
C PRO A 68 -8.19 33.59 16.38
N GLU A 69 -7.66 34.02 15.22
CA GLU A 69 -7.63 33.18 14.05
C GLU A 69 -6.85 31.94 14.47
N ASP A 70 -7.56 30.82 14.62
CA ASP A 70 -6.98 29.49 14.70
C ASP A 70 -6.44 29.17 13.30
N GLY A 71 -5.39 29.89 12.92
CA GLY A 71 -4.60 29.66 11.73
C GLY A 71 -3.59 28.58 12.03
N SER A 72 -4.05 27.36 12.32
CA SER A 72 -3.19 26.20 12.11
C SER A 72 -2.98 26.10 10.60
N GLN A 73 -1.89 26.67 10.09
CA GLN A 73 -1.39 26.33 8.77
C GLN A 73 -1.16 24.83 8.78
N GLN A 74 -2.10 24.08 8.21
CA GLN A 74 -1.98 22.63 8.11
C GLN A 74 -0.75 22.36 7.26
N ALA A 75 0.25 21.71 7.86
CA ALA A 75 1.48 21.36 7.16
C ALA A 75 1.14 20.55 5.90
N ALA A 76 1.86 20.82 4.81
CA ALA A 76 1.69 20.08 3.57
C ALA A 76 1.83 18.56 3.81
N TYR A 77 1.07 17.76 3.09
CA TYR A 77 1.10 16.31 3.22
C TYR A 77 2.49 15.75 2.83
N ASP A 78 3.08 14.92 3.69
CA ASP A 78 4.40 14.30 3.46
C ASP A 78 4.24 12.95 2.75
N PHE A 79 4.34 12.96 1.42
CA PHE A 79 4.25 11.76 0.59
C PHE A 79 5.41 10.76 0.77
N SER A 80 6.46 11.10 1.53
CA SER A 80 7.53 10.14 1.86
C SER A 80 7.13 9.17 2.99
N LYS A 81 6.03 9.46 3.70
CA LYS A 81 5.53 8.67 4.83
C LYS A 81 4.28 7.88 4.45
N PRO A 82 4.04 6.73 5.10
CA PRO A 82 2.74 6.07 5.04
C PRO A 82 1.63 7.03 5.47
N CYS A 83 0.43 6.82 4.92
CA CYS A 83 -0.79 7.49 5.36
C CYS A 83 -0.88 7.40 6.88
N PRO A 84 -1.11 8.52 7.59
CA PRO A 84 -1.33 8.47 9.02
C PRO A 84 -2.66 7.77 9.33
N GLU A 85 -2.77 7.26 10.55
CA GLU A 85 -4.04 6.77 11.06
C GLU A 85 -5.04 7.93 11.21
N SER A 86 -6.29 7.67 10.83
CA SER A 86 -7.45 8.55 10.90
C SER A 86 -8.55 7.88 11.72
N PRO A 87 -9.55 8.64 12.23
CA PRO A 87 -10.77 8.04 12.75
C PRO A 87 -11.38 7.06 11.74
N ALA A 88 -11.88 5.93 12.25
CA ALA A 88 -12.45 4.89 11.40
C ALA A 88 -13.68 5.40 10.62
N VAL A 89 -13.73 5.09 9.33
CA VAL A 89 -14.89 5.34 8.47
C VAL A 89 -15.77 4.09 8.34
N ASP A 90 -17.05 4.31 8.01
CA ASP A 90 -17.96 3.23 7.62
C ASP A 90 -17.70 2.76 6.19
N ASN A 91 -18.19 1.58 5.84
CA ASN A 91 -18.02 1.01 4.49
C ASN A 91 -18.55 1.91 3.36
N SER A 92 -19.52 2.79 3.64
CA SER A 92 -20.02 3.76 2.66
C SER A 92 -18.95 4.71 2.15
N TYR A 93 -17.83 4.87 2.86
CA TYR A 93 -16.66 5.62 2.38
C TYR A 93 -16.08 5.05 1.07
N PHE A 94 -16.22 3.74 0.84
CA PHE A 94 -15.69 3.07 -0.34
C PHE A 94 -16.68 3.01 -1.51
N ALA A 95 -17.90 3.57 -1.37
CA ALA A 95 -18.95 3.48 -2.39
C ALA A 95 -18.60 4.21 -3.70
N ASP A 96 -17.64 5.13 -3.66
CA ASP A 96 -17.10 5.89 -4.80
C ASP A 96 -15.63 5.54 -5.09
N ALA A 97 -15.18 4.37 -4.63
CA ALA A 97 -13.83 3.85 -4.82
C ALA A 97 -13.75 2.78 -5.91
N ALA A 98 -12.61 2.74 -6.59
CA ALA A 98 -12.20 1.64 -7.46
C ALA A 98 -11.01 0.89 -6.86
N PHE A 99 -11.02 -0.44 -6.96
CA PHE A 99 -9.90 -1.30 -6.53
C PHE A 99 -9.25 -2.00 -7.72
N ILE A 100 -7.95 -1.83 -7.88
CA ILE A 100 -7.11 -2.45 -8.90
C ILE A 100 -6.19 -3.46 -8.22
N GLY A 101 -6.19 -4.71 -8.70
CA GLY A 101 -5.27 -5.70 -8.15
C GLY A 101 -5.35 -7.11 -8.71
N ASP A 102 -4.71 -8.02 -8.00
CA ASP A 102 -4.61 -9.44 -8.35
C ASP A 102 -5.61 -10.30 -7.55
N SER A 103 -5.28 -11.58 -7.34
CA SER A 103 -6.10 -12.51 -6.56
C SER A 103 -6.27 -12.10 -5.09
N ARG A 104 -5.34 -11.34 -4.51
CA ARG A 104 -5.44 -10.87 -3.12
C ARG A 104 -6.47 -9.77 -3.01
N THR A 105 -6.46 -8.81 -3.92
CA THR A 105 -7.50 -7.76 -4.01
C THR A 105 -8.85 -8.39 -4.32
N GLU A 106 -8.92 -9.39 -5.21
CA GLU A 106 -10.15 -10.16 -5.43
C GLU A 106 -10.67 -10.80 -4.13
N GLY A 107 -9.79 -11.42 -3.34
CA GLY A 107 -10.13 -11.96 -2.03
C GLY A 107 -10.58 -10.90 -1.02
N LEU A 108 -9.98 -9.70 -1.03
CA LEU A 108 -10.43 -8.58 -0.20
C LEU A 108 -11.90 -8.27 -0.50
N MET A 109 -12.28 -8.17 -1.77
CA MET A 109 -13.67 -7.88 -2.16
C MET A 109 -14.63 -9.01 -1.73
N LEU A 110 -14.21 -10.26 -1.86
CA LEU A 110 -15.06 -11.42 -1.58
C LEU A 110 -15.25 -11.70 -0.09
N TYR A 111 -14.23 -11.46 0.75
CA TYR A 111 -14.19 -12.01 2.11
C TYR A 111 -14.14 -10.97 3.23
N SER A 112 -13.80 -9.70 2.93
CA SER A 112 -13.72 -8.66 3.97
C SER A 112 -15.08 -8.15 4.46
N GLY A 113 -16.09 -8.21 3.60
CA GLY A 113 -17.38 -7.56 3.85
C GLY A 113 -17.39 -6.06 3.54
N ILE A 114 -16.48 -5.57 2.68
CA ILE A 114 -16.44 -4.16 2.22
C ILE A 114 -17.75 -3.70 1.58
N GLY A 115 -18.50 -4.62 0.97
CA GLY A 115 -19.76 -4.34 0.26
C GLY A 115 -19.56 -4.32 -1.25
N GLU A 116 -20.51 -3.71 -1.97
CA GLU A 116 -20.43 -3.55 -3.41
C GLU A 116 -19.51 -2.36 -3.73
N VAL A 117 -18.35 -2.65 -4.32
CA VAL A 117 -17.38 -1.66 -4.81
C VAL A 117 -16.92 -2.06 -6.20
N ASP A 118 -16.55 -1.09 -7.02
CA ASP A 118 -16.02 -1.40 -8.34
C ASP A 118 -14.61 -1.96 -8.21
N LYS A 119 -14.40 -3.11 -8.82
CA LYS A 119 -13.13 -3.80 -8.85
C LYS A 119 -12.70 -4.06 -10.27
N TYR A 120 -11.44 -3.81 -10.51
CA TYR A 120 -10.75 -4.16 -11.71
C TYR A 120 -9.65 -5.13 -11.26
N THR A 121 -9.97 -6.41 -11.32
CA THR A 121 -9.07 -7.49 -10.91
C THR A 121 -8.95 -8.51 -12.02
N SER A 122 -7.79 -9.15 -12.12
CA SER A 122 -7.61 -10.33 -12.96
C SER A 122 -6.65 -11.28 -12.25
N ILE A 123 -7.10 -12.52 -12.01
CA ILE A 123 -6.31 -13.53 -11.29
C ILE A 123 -5.01 -13.78 -12.06
N GLY A 124 -3.87 -13.67 -11.35
CA GLY A 124 -2.53 -13.83 -11.92
C GLY A 124 -2.13 -12.74 -12.91
N ILE A 125 -2.78 -11.56 -12.86
CA ILE A 125 -2.34 -10.46 -13.69
C ILE A 125 -1.00 -9.92 -13.19
N SER A 126 -0.18 -9.58 -14.18
CA SER A 126 1.09 -8.94 -13.94
C SER A 126 1.00 -7.45 -14.24
N ILE A 127 1.71 -6.64 -13.46
CA ILE A 127 1.81 -5.19 -13.73
C ILE A 127 2.37 -4.92 -15.14
N PHE A 128 3.29 -5.77 -15.61
CA PHE A 128 3.88 -5.70 -16.95
C PHE A 128 2.88 -5.91 -18.10
N LYS A 129 1.64 -6.30 -17.78
CA LYS A 129 0.59 -6.61 -18.75
C LYS A 129 -0.62 -5.69 -18.62
N LEU A 130 -0.62 -4.70 -17.73
CA LEU A 130 -1.77 -3.83 -17.53
C LEU A 130 -2.15 -3.07 -18.81
N GLU A 131 -1.17 -2.61 -19.58
CA GLU A 131 -1.41 -1.83 -20.80
C GLU A 131 -1.85 -2.65 -22.02
N SER A 132 -1.67 -3.97 -22.00
CA SER A 132 -1.89 -4.81 -23.19
C SER A 132 -2.88 -5.95 -23.00
N LYS A 133 -3.06 -6.43 -21.77
CA LYS A 133 -3.98 -7.51 -21.47
C LYS A 133 -5.38 -6.95 -21.25
N LYS A 134 -6.23 -7.15 -22.24
CA LYS A 134 -7.68 -6.93 -22.12
C LYS A 134 -8.29 -8.03 -21.25
N ALA A 135 -8.49 -7.72 -19.97
CA ALA A 135 -8.88 -8.69 -18.93
C ALA A 135 -10.25 -8.37 -18.30
N ILE A 136 -10.83 -7.22 -18.62
CA ILE A 136 -12.09 -6.75 -18.07
C ILE A 136 -13.09 -6.64 -19.21
N THR A 137 -14.24 -7.31 -19.08
CA THR A 137 -15.32 -7.22 -20.07
C THR A 137 -16.45 -6.36 -19.50
N ILE A 138 -16.76 -5.25 -20.16
CA ILE A 138 -17.89 -4.37 -19.82
C ILE A 138 -18.82 -4.34 -21.03
N ASP A 139 -20.09 -4.68 -20.84
CA ASP A 139 -21.12 -4.72 -21.89
C ASP A 139 -20.71 -5.48 -23.16
N GLY A 140 -19.92 -6.55 -23.00
CA GLY A 140 -19.44 -7.39 -24.10
C GLY A 140 -18.21 -6.85 -24.85
N VAL A 141 -17.60 -5.78 -24.37
CA VAL A 141 -16.34 -5.22 -24.90
C VAL A 141 -15.20 -5.48 -23.92
N ASP A 142 -14.08 -5.95 -24.46
CA ASP A 142 -12.89 -6.24 -23.67
C ASP A 142 -11.97 -5.03 -23.57
N TYR A 143 -11.59 -4.71 -22.33
CA TYR A 143 -10.78 -3.58 -21.93
C TYR A 143 -9.57 -4.04 -21.13
N THR A 144 -8.47 -3.30 -21.24
CA THR A 144 -7.43 -3.35 -20.22
C THR A 144 -7.98 -2.82 -18.89
N LEU A 145 -7.23 -3.04 -17.81
CA LEU A 145 -7.61 -2.53 -16.49
C LEU A 145 -7.72 -1.01 -16.46
N VAL A 146 -6.75 -0.32 -17.06
CA VAL A 146 -6.71 1.14 -17.14
C VAL A 146 -7.82 1.65 -18.05
N GLU A 147 -8.07 1.01 -19.20
CA GLU A 147 -9.17 1.38 -20.10
C GLU A 147 -10.54 1.22 -19.41
N ALA A 148 -10.71 0.15 -18.62
CA ALA A 148 -11.93 -0.13 -17.89
C ALA A 148 -12.15 0.86 -16.74
N LEU A 149 -11.09 1.23 -16.02
CA LEU A 149 -11.11 2.28 -15.00
C LEU A 149 -11.61 3.60 -15.60
N ALA A 150 -11.11 3.98 -16.78
CA ALA A 150 -11.47 5.22 -17.46
C ALA A 150 -12.95 5.33 -17.89
N GLN A 151 -13.73 4.23 -17.85
CA GLN A 151 -15.16 4.26 -18.20
C GLN A 151 -16.04 4.95 -17.14
N LYS A 152 -15.53 5.17 -15.93
CA LYS A 152 -16.25 5.81 -14.81
C LYS A 152 -15.29 6.71 -14.02
N GLN A 153 -15.82 7.76 -13.41
CA GLN A 153 -15.05 8.62 -12.50
C GLN A 153 -15.21 8.16 -11.05
N TYR A 154 -14.10 8.14 -10.33
CA TYR A 154 -14.02 7.75 -8.92
C TYR A 154 -13.40 8.88 -8.10
N ASN A 155 -13.75 8.94 -6.82
CA ASN A 155 -13.08 9.85 -5.89
C ASN A 155 -11.86 9.19 -5.24
N LYS A 156 -11.76 7.85 -5.31
CA LYS A 156 -10.67 7.07 -4.71
C LYS A 156 -10.28 5.93 -5.64
N VAL A 157 -8.98 5.70 -5.81
CA VAL A 157 -8.47 4.53 -6.52
C VAL A 157 -7.43 3.84 -5.65
N TYR A 158 -7.64 2.56 -5.36
CA TYR A 158 -6.73 1.72 -4.59
C TYR A 158 -6.03 0.75 -5.53
N ILE A 159 -4.70 0.68 -5.51
CA ILE A 159 -3.92 -0.26 -6.32
C ILE A 159 -3.02 -1.13 -5.42
N CYS A 160 -3.06 -2.44 -5.64
CA CYS A 160 -2.21 -3.43 -4.96
C CYS A 160 -1.80 -4.54 -5.95
N LEU A 161 -0.59 -4.46 -6.50
CA LEU A 161 -0.01 -5.42 -7.45
C LEU A 161 1.48 -5.64 -7.16
N GLY A 162 2.01 -6.83 -7.44
CA GLY A 162 3.45 -7.10 -7.29
C GLY A 162 3.81 -8.50 -6.80
N VAL A 163 2.87 -9.24 -6.19
CA VAL A 163 3.16 -10.60 -5.72
C VAL A 163 3.50 -11.54 -6.88
N ASN A 164 2.87 -11.35 -8.04
CA ASN A 164 3.11 -12.16 -9.24
C ASN A 164 4.45 -11.82 -9.91
N GLU A 165 5.00 -10.63 -9.63
CA GLU A 165 6.24 -10.11 -10.18
C GLU A 165 7.48 -10.63 -9.44
N LEU A 166 7.34 -11.18 -8.23
CA LEU A 166 8.46 -11.58 -7.38
C LEU A 166 9.44 -12.56 -8.06
N GLY A 167 8.96 -13.37 -9.01
CA GLY A 167 9.80 -14.29 -9.79
C GLY A 167 10.51 -13.69 -10.99
N TYR A 168 10.26 -12.43 -11.34
CA TYR A 168 10.82 -11.79 -12.53
C TYR A 168 12.19 -11.16 -12.29
N PHE A 169 12.51 -10.76 -11.04
CA PHE A 169 13.76 -10.08 -10.67
C PHE A 169 14.12 -8.91 -11.61
N ASN A 170 13.08 -8.16 -12.02
CA ASN A 170 13.18 -6.99 -12.89
C ASN A 170 12.71 -5.74 -12.14
N ASP A 171 13.47 -5.36 -11.13
CA ASP A 171 13.14 -4.29 -10.17
C ASP A 171 12.94 -2.95 -10.87
N GLN A 172 13.80 -2.63 -11.83
CA GLN A 172 13.68 -1.40 -12.62
C GLN A 172 12.41 -1.42 -13.46
N GLY A 173 12.13 -2.53 -14.16
CA GLY A 173 10.89 -2.64 -14.94
C GLY A 173 9.65 -2.56 -14.06
N PHE A 174 9.70 -3.13 -12.85
CA PHE A 174 8.60 -3.06 -11.88
C PHE A 174 8.33 -1.61 -11.46
N TYR A 175 9.38 -0.88 -11.08
CA TYR A 175 9.29 0.55 -10.77
C TYR A 175 8.77 1.37 -11.96
N ASP A 176 9.31 1.17 -13.16
CA ASP A 176 8.89 1.89 -14.37
C ASP A 176 7.41 1.63 -14.67
N SER A 177 6.95 0.38 -14.51
CA SER A 177 5.55 0.01 -14.73
C SER A 177 4.61 0.62 -13.68
N TYR A 178 5.06 0.69 -12.42
CA TYR A 178 4.31 1.37 -11.36
C TYR A 178 4.24 2.89 -11.59
N CYS A 179 5.33 3.52 -12.02
CA CYS A 179 5.31 4.93 -12.42
C CYS A 179 4.30 5.17 -13.54
N GLN A 180 4.35 4.36 -14.60
CA GLN A 180 3.46 4.48 -15.75
C GLN A 180 1.99 4.31 -15.37
N VAL A 181 1.63 3.23 -14.66
CA VAL A 181 0.22 2.99 -14.30
C VAL A 181 -0.34 4.10 -13.39
N ILE A 182 0.48 4.67 -12.51
CA ILE A 182 0.05 5.79 -11.66
C ILE A 182 -0.18 7.04 -12.50
N ASP A 183 0.66 7.33 -13.49
CA ASP A 183 0.43 8.44 -14.42
C ASP A 183 -0.87 8.24 -15.22
N ASP A 184 -1.14 7.03 -15.69
CA ASP A 184 -2.36 6.72 -16.44
C ASP A 184 -3.62 6.79 -15.56
N ILE A 185 -3.54 6.38 -14.29
CA ILE A 185 -4.62 6.57 -13.32
C ILE A 185 -4.85 8.05 -13.06
N LYS A 186 -3.79 8.85 -12.82
CA LYS A 186 -3.92 10.32 -12.63
C LYS A 186 -4.57 10.98 -13.83
N ALA A 187 -4.17 10.60 -15.05
CA ALA A 187 -4.71 11.15 -16.29
C ALA A 187 -6.20 10.81 -16.47
N SER A 188 -6.62 9.60 -16.10
CA SER A 188 -8.01 9.14 -16.24
C SER A 188 -8.91 9.51 -15.06
N GLN A 189 -8.35 9.78 -13.88
CA GLN A 189 -9.05 10.05 -12.62
C GLN A 189 -8.47 11.31 -11.94
N PRO A 190 -8.56 12.50 -12.58
CA PRO A 190 -7.82 13.69 -12.15
C PRO A 190 -8.22 14.24 -10.76
N ASN A 191 -9.39 13.84 -10.25
CA ASN A 191 -9.91 14.28 -8.95
C ASN A 191 -9.93 13.14 -7.91
N ALA A 192 -9.28 12.00 -8.20
CA ALA A 192 -9.25 10.88 -7.28
C ALA A 192 -8.08 10.98 -6.30
N VAL A 193 -8.32 10.56 -5.06
CA VAL A 193 -7.23 10.17 -4.16
C VAL A 193 -6.74 8.79 -4.56
N ILE A 194 -5.48 8.70 -4.98
CA ILE A 194 -4.86 7.43 -5.38
C ILE A 194 -4.08 6.86 -4.20
N TYR A 195 -4.35 5.60 -3.86
CA TYR A 195 -3.70 4.85 -2.80
C TYR A 195 -2.91 3.68 -3.37
N ILE A 196 -1.58 3.74 -3.24
CA ILE A 196 -0.71 2.58 -3.44
C ILE A 196 -0.66 1.79 -2.15
N GLN A 197 -1.08 0.53 -2.21
CA GLN A 197 -0.97 -0.43 -1.12
C GLN A 197 0.29 -1.26 -1.33
N ASN A 198 1.19 -1.25 -0.35
CA ASN A 198 2.33 -2.15 -0.41
C ASN A 198 1.89 -3.61 -0.19
N LEU A 199 2.78 -4.53 -0.53
CA LEU A 199 2.50 -5.95 -0.47
C LEU A 199 2.49 -6.42 0.99
N ILE A 200 1.39 -7.07 1.38
CA ILE A 200 1.30 -7.81 2.64
C ILE A 200 2.28 -9.00 2.60
N PRO A 201 2.99 -9.32 3.70
CA PRO A 201 3.93 -10.42 3.79
C PRO A 201 3.38 -11.77 3.33
N LEU A 202 4.33 -12.68 3.08
CA LEU A 202 4.11 -14.09 2.80
C LEU A 202 4.48 -14.94 4.01
N ASN A 203 3.95 -16.15 4.06
CA ASN A 203 4.46 -17.20 4.96
C ASN A 203 5.24 -18.22 4.12
N GLU A 204 6.56 -18.04 4.05
CA GLU A 204 7.49 -18.82 3.23
C GLU A 204 7.55 -20.28 3.67
N ASP A 205 7.45 -20.55 4.98
CA ASP A 205 7.41 -21.92 5.52
C ASP A 205 6.17 -22.67 5.03
N THR A 206 5.01 -22.01 5.03
CA THR A 206 3.76 -22.58 4.52
C THR A 206 3.82 -22.76 3.00
N ILE A 207 4.39 -21.80 2.27
CA ILE A 207 4.62 -21.92 0.81
C ILE A 207 5.46 -23.17 0.53
N ALA A 208 6.61 -23.32 1.21
CA ALA A 208 7.50 -24.46 1.05
C ALA A 208 6.81 -25.78 1.40
N ALA A 209 6.10 -25.83 2.54
CA ALA A 209 5.38 -27.03 2.98
C ALA A 209 4.25 -27.46 2.02
N ARG A 210 3.71 -26.53 1.23
CA ARG A 210 2.68 -26.77 0.22
C ARG A 210 3.24 -27.02 -1.19
N GLY A 211 4.56 -26.97 -1.36
CA GLY A 211 5.21 -27.10 -2.67
C GLY A 211 4.98 -25.89 -3.58
N GLY A 212 4.79 -24.71 -2.99
CA GLY A 212 4.72 -23.44 -3.71
C GLY A 212 6.08 -23.01 -4.27
N SER A 213 6.07 -21.92 -5.04
CA SER A 213 7.26 -21.45 -5.75
C SER A 213 8.30 -20.83 -4.81
N GLU A 214 9.57 -21.23 -4.96
CA GLU A 214 10.69 -20.72 -4.15
C GLU A 214 10.99 -19.23 -4.35
N TYR A 215 10.53 -18.61 -5.45
CA TYR A 215 10.73 -17.18 -5.70
C TYR A 215 9.82 -16.27 -4.86
N LEU A 216 8.82 -16.83 -4.18
CA LEU A 216 7.87 -16.07 -3.35
C LEU A 216 8.49 -15.80 -1.98
N THR A 217 9.40 -14.82 -1.91
CA THR A 217 10.14 -14.48 -0.68
C THR A 217 9.77 -13.09 -0.16
N ASN A 218 9.76 -12.92 1.16
CA ASN A 218 9.58 -11.63 1.81
C ASN A 218 10.78 -10.71 1.58
N GLU A 219 11.97 -11.25 1.34
CA GLU A 219 13.16 -10.46 1.01
C GLU A 219 12.95 -9.63 -0.24
N HIS A 220 12.58 -10.26 -1.35
CA HIS A 220 12.35 -9.54 -2.61
C HIS A 220 11.05 -8.71 -2.56
N LEU A 221 10.03 -9.19 -1.83
CA LEU A 221 8.80 -8.43 -1.60
C LEU A 221 9.08 -7.07 -0.92
N ARG A 222 10.00 -7.02 0.04
CA ARG A 222 10.38 -5.74 0.68
C ARG A 222 11.04 -4.78 -0.31
N VAL A 223 11.84 -5.27 -1.27
CA VAL A 223 12.38 -4.43 -2.36
C VAL A 223 11.24 -3.79 -3.15
N TYR A 224 10.20 -4.56 -3.50
CA TYR A 224 9.04 -4.01 -4.22
C TYR A 224 8.25 -3.01 -3.38
N ASN A 225 8.12 -3.25 -2.08
CA ASN A 225 7.50 -2.28 -1.17
C ASN A 225 8.28 -0.96 -1.15
N GLU A 226 9.61 -0.99 -1.05
CA GLU A 226 10.46 0.21 -1.11
C GLU A 226 10.29 0.95 -2.45
N LEU A 227 10.24 0.22 -3.57
CA LEU A 227 10.01 0.81 -4.89
C LEU A 227 8.63 1.47 -4.98
N THR A 228 7.58 0.82 -4.50
CA THR A 228 6.23 1.40 -4.51
C THR A 228 6.09 2.61 -3.58
N GLN A 229 6.81 2.64 -2.45
CA GLN A 229 6.90 3.84 -1.60
C GLN A 229 7.57 5.00 -2.32
N LYS A 230 8.67 4.72 -3.03
CA LYS A 230 9.36 5.72 -3.86
C LYS A 230 8.43 6.28 -4.95
N VAL A 231 7.68 5.41 -5.63
CA VAL A 231 6.68 5.83 -6.62
C VAL A 231 5.61 6.70 -5.99
N ALA A 232 5.09 6.33 -4.81
CA ALA A 232 4.09 7.13 -4.10
C ALA A 232 4.60 8.55 -3.80
N GLN A 233 5.84 8.66 -3.33
CA GLN A 233 6.50 9.93 -3.08
C GLN A 233 6.67 10.76 -4.35
N GLU A 234 7.23 10.18 -5.41
CA GLU A 234 7.54 10.89 -6.67
C GLU A 234 6.27 11.29 -7.44
N LYS A 235 5.22 10.48 -7.38
CA LYS A 235 3.94 10.75 -8.05
C LYS A 235 2.95 11.56 -7.21
N GLN A 236 3.31 11.83 -5.95
CA GLN A 236 2.50 12.51 -4.95
C GLN A 236 1.13 11.85 -4.77
N VAL A 237 1.14 10.54 -4.51
CA VAL A 237 -0.04 9.72 -4.21
C VAL A 237 0.13 9.04 -2.85
N VAL A 238 -0.97 8.59 -2.26
CA VAL A 238 -0.97 8.07 -0.89
C VAL A 238 -0.32 6.69 -0.85
N TYR A 239 0.55 6.46 0.14
CA TYR A 239 1.14 5.15 0.40
C TYR A 239 0.52 4.49 1.64
N LEU A 240 0.08 3.24 1.52
CA LEU A 240 -0.48 2.44 2.60
C LEU A 240 0.49 1.31 2.96
N ASP A 241 0.92 1.28 4.22
CA ASP A 241 1.87 0.30 4.76
C ASP A 241 1.17 -0.93 5.36
N LEU A 242 0.63 -1.77 4.49
CA LEU A 242 0.06 -3.05 4.86
C LEU A 242 1.11 -4.04 5.35
N TYR A 243 2.37 -3.92 4.93
CA TYR A 243 3.41 -4.86 5.36
C TYR A 243 3.58 -4.83 6.88
N SER A 244 3.79 -3.64 7.44
CA SER A 244 3.98 -3.46 8.88
C SER A 244 2.74 -3.86 9.68
N ALA A 245 1.54 -3.70 9.11
CA ALA A 245 0.28 -4.07 9.77
C ALA A 245 0.05 -5.59 9.86
N PHE A 246 0.75 -6.39 9.05
CA PHE A 246 0.48 -7.83 8.91
C PHE A 246 1.68 -8.73 9.22
N VAL A 247 2.88 -8.18 9.30
CA VAL A 247 4.08 -8.96 9.63
C VAL A 247 4.05 -9.40 11.09
N GLY A 248 4.30 -10.69 11.31
CA GLY A 248 4.47 -11.29 12.63
C GLY A 248 5.86 -11.02 13.21
N GLU A 249 6.06 -11.45 14.45
CA GLU A 249 7.32 -11.27 15.18
C GLU A 249 8.51 -11.97 14.52
N ASP A 250 8.25 -13.02 13.74
CA ASP A 250 9.25 -13.79 12.98
C ASP A 250 9.57 -13.18 11.60
N GLY A 251 8.98 -12.03 11.27
CA GLY A 251 9.18 -11.36 10.00
C GLY A 251 8.37 -11.92 8.83
N GLN A 252 7.42 -12.83 9.09
CA GLN A 252 6.56 -13.44 8.09
C GLN A 252 5.08 -13.11 8.33
N LEU A 253 4.23 -13.42 7.36
CA LEU A 253 2.79 -13.46 7.62
C LEU A 253 2.48 -14.56 8.65
N PRO A 254 1.65 -14.34 9.69
CA PRO A 254 1.28 -15.39 10.64
C PRO A 254 0.78 -16.66 9.95
N ALA A 255 1.19 -17.84 10.42
CA ALA A 255 0.89 -19.10 9.73
C ALA A 255 -0.61 -19.44 9.67
N ASP A 256 -1.42 -18.96 10.61
CA ASP A 256 -2.88 -19.11 10.61
C ASP A 256 -3.59 -18.06 9.72
N ALA A 257 -2.86 -17.07 9.23
CA ALA A 257 -3.39 -16.06 8.32
C ALA A 257 -3.61 -16.59 6.90
N SER A 258 -2.98 -17.71 6.52
CA SER A 258 -3.02 -18.22 5.16
C SER A 258 -2.92 -19.74 5.12
N THR A 259 -3.65 -20.37 4.20
CA THR A 259 -3.58 -21.83 4.01
C THR A 259 -2.46 -22.27 3.06
N ASP A 260 -2.02 -21.37 2.18
CA ASP A 260 -0.99 -21.58 1.16
C ASP A 260 0.24 -20.67 1.33
N GLY A 261 0.21 -19.79 2.33
CA GLY A 261 1.23 -18.80 2.65
C GLY A 261 1.20 -17.55 1.78
N VAL A 262 0.20 -17.40 0.88
CA VAL A 262 0.05 -16.26 -0.03
C VAL A 262 -1.32 -15.58 0.13
N HIS A 263 -2.40 -16.36 0.03
CA HIS A 263 -3.77 -15.87 0.07
C HIS A 263 -4.30 -15.83 1.51
N LEU A 264 -4.95 -14.74 1.88
CA LEU A 264 -5.37 -14.51 3.25
C LEU A 264 -6.61 -15.34 3.61
N SER A 265 -6.76 -15.65 4.89
CA SER A 265 -7.99 -16.16 5.45
C SER A 265 -9.03 -15.03 5.56
N GLY A 266 -10.31 -15.40 5.70
CA GLY A 266 -11.38 -14.40 5.82
C GLY A 266 -11.21 -13.43 7.01
N ALA A 267 -10.57 -13.87 8.10
CA ALA A 267 -10.27 -13.00 9.24
C ALA A 267 -9.22 -11.93 8.88
N TYR A 268 -8.20 -12.30 8.11
CA TYR A 268 -7.15 -11.37 7.69
C TYR A 268 -7.59 -10.45 6.55
N TYR A 269 -8.51 -10.89 5.68
CA TYR A 269 -9.18 -9.97 4.75
C TYR A 269 -10.04 -8.92 5.47
N LYS A 270 -10.68 -9.28 6.59
CA LYS A 270 -11.37 -8.29 7.44
C LYS A 270 -10.38 -7.34 8.09
N ALA A 271 -9.26 -7.83 8.61
CA ALA A 271 -8.22 -6.97 9.15
C ALA A 271 -7.68 -5.98 8.11
N TRP A 272 -7.59 -6.40 6.84
CA TRP A 272 -7.15 -5.51 5.76
C TRP A 272 -8.18 -4.39 5.54
N LEU A 273 -9.46 -4.70 5.48
CA LEU A 273 -10.50 -3.67 5.42
C LEU A 273 -10.47 -2.71 6.62
N GLU A 274 -10.29 -3.23 7.83
CA GLU A 274 -10.21 -2.38 9.04
C GLU A 274 -8.99 -1.46 8.99
N TYR A 275 -7.86 -1.91 8.46
CA TYR A 275 -6.72 -1.03 8.17
C TYR A 275 -7.11 0.08 7.18
N LEU A 276 -7.78 -0.25 6.07
CA LEU A 276 -8.18 0.76 5.08
C LEU A 276 -9.14 1.80 5.66
N LYS A 277 -10.03 1.40 6.58
CA LYS A 277 -10.97 2.30 7.24
C LYS A 277 -10.32 3.34 8.14
N THR A 278 -9.14 3.03 8.67
CA THR A 278 -8.41 3.93 9.57
C THR A 278 -7.24 4.63 8.87
N HIS A 279 -7.10 4.50 7.55
CA HIS A 279 -6.02 5.15 6.81
C HIS A 279 -6.59 5.88 5.60
N THR A 280 -7.34 6.95 5.89
CA THR A 280 -8.06 7.72 4.89
C THR A 280 -7.63 9.18 4.88
N VAL A 281 -7.61 9.77 3.69
CA VAL A 281 -7.27 11.18 3.46
C VAL A 281 -8.17 11.76 2.36
N SER A 282 -8.45 13.07 2.45
CA SER A 282 -9.25 13.80 1.47
C SER A 282 -8.39 14.39 0.35
N TYR A 283 -8.97 14.60 -0.82
CA TYR A 283 -8.27 15.21 -1.95
C TYR A 283 -7.74 16.61 -1.58
N GLU A 284 -8.52 17.39 -0.85
CA GLU A 284 -8.20 18.73 -0.39
C GLU A 284 -7.01 18.75 0.59
N THR A 285 -6.85 17.69 1.40
CA THR A 285 -5.67 17.54 2.28
C THR A 285 -4.39 17.30 1.47
N LEU A 286 -4.48 16.56 0.36
CA LEU A 286 -3.33 16.26 -0.48
C LEU A 286 -2.96 17.42 -1.40
N TYR A 287 -3.97 18.11 -1.94
CA TYR A 287 -3.83 19.11 -3.00
C TYR A 287 -4.61 20.40 -2.66
N PRO A 288 -4.19 21.17 -1.64
CA PRO A 288 -4.93 22.32 -1.13
C PRO A 288 -5.11 23.47 -2.15
N GLU A 289 -4.28 23.52 -3.19
CA GLU A 289 -4.35 24.50 -4.29
C GLU A 289 -4.96 23.93 -5.59
N GLY A 290 -5.54 22.72 -5.55
CA GLY A 290 -6.19 22.07 -6.69
C GLY A 290 -5.24 21.35 -7.67
N GLY A 291 -3.94 21.31 -7.38
CA GLY A 291 -2.93 20.71 -8.27
C GLY A 291 -2.57 19.28 -7.90
N ALA A 292 -3.29 18.30 -8.44
CA ALA A 292 -2.73 16.96 -8.71
C ALA A 292 -2.41 16.76 -10.21
N ALA A 293 -2.87 17.69 -11.04
CA ALA A 293 -2.84 17.64 -12.50
C ALA A 293 -1.70 18.50 -13.07
N GLU A 294 -0.46 18.05 -12.89
CA GLU A 294 0.63 18.22 -13.86
C GLU A 294 1.48 16.94 -13.91
#